data_AF-A0A7L2EZU3-F1
#
_entry.id   AF-A0A7L2EZU3-F1
#
_cell.length_a   1.000
_cell.length_b   1.000
_cell.length_c   1.000
_cell.angle_alpha   90.00
_cell.angle_beta   90.00
_cell.angle_gamma   90.00
#
_symmetry.space_group_name_H-M   'P 1'
#
loop_
_entity.id
_entity.type
_entity.pdbx_description
1 polymer ?
#
loop_
_entity_poly.entity_id
_entity_poly.type
_entity_poly.pdbx_seq_one_letter_code
_entity_poly.pdbx_strand_id
1 'polypeptide(L)'
;LQHWDVFKQVTEVFILVPALLGLKGNLEMTLASRLSTAANIGQMDSHKELWKMITGNMALIQVQATVVGFLASIAAVVFGWIPDGHFSMDHAVLLCASSVATAFIASLVLGMIMIGVIIGSKKMGINPDNVATPIAASLGDLITLALLSGISWGLYKELEGRAYVNPLVCAFFLSLLPIWIIIARRNSATREVLYSGWEPVIIAMAISSVGGLILDRTVSDPNFAGMAVFTPVINGVGGNLVAVQASRISTYLHMSGEPGEGPGTAPRKCPSPCSTFCSSGTALEGRAWCQLGSLGTAKGAQPCSGLPWGCRVAVGSHRGSGLCPPWLLQVLILLYIADWMVHWMWGRHLDPDNFSIPYLTALGDLIGTGLLALSFHVLWLIGDRDSDVGD
;
A
#
# COMPACT_ATOMS: atom_id res chain seq x y z
N LEU A 1 9.78 -8.14 12.67
CA LEU A 1 10.47 -7.05 11.93
C LEU A 1 11.60 -6.45 12.76
N GLN A 2 11.34 -5.79 13.89
CA GLN A 2 12.35 -5.05 14.69
C GLN A 2 13.47 -5.88 15.35
N HIS A 3 13.33 -7.20 15.43
CA HIS A 3 14.30 -8.07 16.12
C HIS A 3 15.42 -8.56 15.18
N TRP A 4 15.29 -8.34 13.88
CA TRP A 4 16.24 -8.80 12.88
C TRP A 4 17.37 -7.77 12.78
N ASP A 5 18.62 -8.23 12.85
CA ASP A 5 19.81 -7.35 12.92
C ASP A 5 19.87 -6.34 11.78
N VAL A 6 19.37 -6.69 10.60
CA VAL A 6 19.29 -5.78 9.44
C VAL A 6 18.48 -4.52 9.75
N PHE A 7 17.34 -4.66 10.43
CA PHE A 7 16.49 -3.52 10.74
C PHE A 7 17.07 -2.65 11.86
N LYS A 8 18.02 -3.19 12.65
CA LYS A 8 18.75 -2.42 13.68
C LYS A 8 19.98 -1.71 13.10
N GLN A 9 20.65 -2.34 12.13
CA GLN A 9 21.91 -1.85 11.57
C GLN A 9 21.73 -1.04 10.27
N VAL A 10 20.59 -1.22 9.59
CA VAL A 10 20.21 -0.50 8.36
C VAL A 10 18.79 0.05 8.56
N THR A 11 18.68 1.20 9.21
CA THR A 11 17.40 1.84 9.54
C THR A 11 16.67 2.32 8.29
N GLU A 12 17.40 2.57 7.20
CA GLU A 12 16.86 2.96 5.90
C GLU A 12 15.88 1.93 5.32
N VAL A 13 15.92 0.67 5.78
CA VAL A 13 14.91 -0.33 5.44
C VAL A 13 13.52 0.08 5.94
N PHE A 14 13.40 0.83 7.04
CA PHE A 14 12.12 1.37 7.51
C PHE A 14 11.57 2.48 6.60
N ILE A 15 12.44 3.28 5.98
CA ILE A 15 12.03 4.27 4.96
C ILE A 15 11.46 3.56 3.73
N LEU A 16 12.05 2.40 3.39
CA LEU A 16 11.66 1.59 2.25
C LEU A 16 10.32 0.86 2.45
N VAL A 17 9.96 0.49 3.69
CA VAL A 17 8.76 -0.30 4.00
C VAL A 17 7.48 0.37 3.48
N PRO A 18 7.13 1.63 3.83
CA PRO A 18 5.91 2.25 3.30
C PRO A 18 5.94 2.44 1.79
N ALA A 19 7.10 2.74 1.20
CA ALA A 19 7.21 2.89 -0.26
C ALA A 19 6.89 1.58 -1.01
N LEU A 20 7.36 0.44 -0.51
CA LEU A 20 7.06 -0.87 -1.11
C LEU A 20 5.63 -1.35 -0.83
N LEU A 21 5.06 -1.01 0.34
CA LEU A 21 3.66 -1.31 0.63
C LEU A 21 2.70 -0.47 -0.24
N GLY A 22 2.98 0.83 -0.38
CA GLY A 22 2.29 1.72 -1.30
C GLY A 22 2.39 1.25 -2.75
N LEU A 23 3.57 0.76 -3.18
CA LEU A 23 3.76 0.15 -4.50
C LEU A 23 2.80 -1.01 -4.74
N LYS A 24 2.59 -1.90 -3.76
CA LYS A 24 1.61 -3.00 -3.86
C LYS A 24 0.18 -2.47 -3.98
N GLY A 25 -0.19 -1.47 -3.17
CA GLY A 25 -1.51 -0.83 -3.25
C GLY A 25 -1.82 -0.29 -4.64
N ASN A 26 -0.79 0.15 -5.37
CA ASN A 26 -0.93 0.79 -6.66
C ASN A 26 -0.91 -0.21 -7.83
N LEU A 27 -0.08 -1.25 -7.76
CA LEU A 27 0.08 -2.19 -8.88
C LEU A 27 -0.89 -3.35 -8.83
N GLU A 28 -1.02 -3.99 -7.67
CA GLU A 28 -1.83 -5.21 -7.52
C GLU A 28 -3.31 -4.87 -7.52
N MET A 29 -3.70 -3.75 -6.91
CA MET A 29 -5.10 -3.34 -6.91
C MET A 29 -5.55 -2.85 -8.28
N THR A 30 -4.70 -2.13 -9.01
CA THR A 30 -5.00 -1.72 -10.39
C THR A 30 -5.04 -2.94 -11.32
N LEU A 31 -4.19 -3.96 -11.12
CA LEU A 31 -4.33 -5.24 -11.82
C LEU A 31 -5.67 -5.90 -11.53
N ALA A 32 -6.01 -6.04 -10.25
CA ALA A 32 -7.23 -6.71 -9.81
C ALA A 32 -8.46 -6.02 -10.36
N SER A 33 -8.51 -4.68 -10.29
CA SER A 33 -9.59 -3.86 -10.87
C SER A 33 -9.69 -4.06 -12.39
N ARG A 34 -8.59 -3.94 -13.14
CA ARG A 34 -8.62 -4.09 -14.61
C ARG A 34 -9.08 -5.48 -15.06
N LEU A 35 -8.52 -6.53 -14.45
CA LEU A 35 -8.89 -7.89 -14.80
C LEU A 35 -10.31 -8.24 -14.36
N SER A 36 -10.78 -7.71 -13.23
CA SER A 36 -12.15 -7.93 -12.76
C SER A 36 -13.17 -7.19 -13.62
N THR A 37 -12.89 -5.94 -14.01
CA THR A 37 -13.70 -5.19 -14.98
C THR A 37 -13.75 -5.91 -16.33
N ALA A 38 -12.62 -6.38 -16.85
CA ALA A 38 -12.58 -7.17 -18.08
C ALA A 38 -13.33 -8.50 -17.96
N ALA A 39 -13.31 -9.13 -16.78
CA ALA A 39 -14.07 -10.35 -16.51
C ALA A 39 -15.58 -10.08 -16.49
N ASN A 40 -16.01 -8.99 -15.85
CA ASN A 40 -17.42 -8.61 -15.71
C ASN A 40 -18.05 -8.15 -17.04
N ILE A 41 -17.27 -7.51 -17.91
CA ILE A 41 -17.73 -7.06 -19.25
C ILE A 41 -17.74 -8.23 -20.28
N GLY A 42 -17.22 -9.42 -19.92
CA GLY A 42 -17.19 -10.59 -20.82
C GLY A 42 -16.02 -10.60 -21.82
N GLN A 43 -15.07 -9.67 -21.70
CA GLN A 43 -13.87 -9.62 -22.55
C GLN A 43 -12.87 -10.78 -22.28
N MET A 44 -13.17 -11.63 -21.29
CA MET A 44 -12.38 -12.78 -20.87
C MET A 44 -12.99 -14.13 -21.28
N ASP A 45 -13.97 -14.16 -22.18
CA ASP A 45 -14.68 -15.41 -22.52
C ASP A 45 -13.88 -16.32 -23.46
N SER A 46 -12.98 -15.75 -24.27
CA SER A 46 -12.05 -16.51 -25.10
C SER A 46 -10.76 -16.84 -24.34
N HIS A 47 -10.33 -18.11 -24.35
CA HIS A 47 -9.06 -18.54 -23.78
C HIS A 47 -7.85 -17.76 -24.33
N LYS A 48 -7.88 -17.37 -25.60
CA LYS A 48 -6.79 -16.62 -26.24
C LYS A 48 -6.70 -15.18 -25.72
N GLU A 49 -7.84 -14.55 -25.49
CA GLU A 49 -7.92 -13.17 -24.99
C GLU A 49 -7.58 -13.11 -23.50
N LEU A 50 -8.04 -14.10 -22.73
CA LEU A 50 -7.69 -14.28 -21.32
C LEU A 50 -6.17 -14.36 -21.14
N TRP A 51 -5.49 -15.28 -21.84
CA TRP A 51 -4.03 -15.42 -21.72
C TRP A 51 -3.29 -14.18 -22.22
N LYS A 52 -3.76 -13.54 -23.29
CA LYS A 52 -3.16 -12.29 -23.80
C LYS A 52 -3.24 -11.17 -22.74
N MET A 53 -4.38 -10.99 -22.09
CA MET A 53 -4.57 -10.00 -21.03
C MET A 53 -3.74 -10.33 -19.79
N ILE A 54 -3.72 -11.59 -19.36
CA ILE A 54 -2.91 -12.04 -18.22
C ILE A 54 -1.43 -11.76 -18.48
N THR A 55 -0.87 -12.23 -19.59
CA THR A 55 0.56 -12.06 -19.89
C THR A 55 0.93 -10.59 -20.05
N GLY A 56 0.07 -9.78 -20.68
CA GLY A 56 0.33 -8.34 -20.83
C GLY A 56 0.35 -7.62 -19.49
N ASN A 57 -0.68 -7.81 -18.67
CA ASN A 57 -0.77 -7.14 -17.37
C ASN A 57 0.29 -7.63 -16.39
N MET A 58 0.62 -8.93 -16.42
CA MET A 58 1.71 -9.47 -15.62
C MET A 58 3.05 -8.82 -15.99
N ALA A 59 3.33 -8.69 -17.29
CA ALA A 59 4.54 -8.02 -17.75
C ALA A 59 4.57 -6.54 -17.36
N LEU A 60 3.43 -5.85 -17.46
CA LEU A 60 3.31 -4.45 -17.04
C LEU A 60 3.64 -4.27 -15.56
N ILE A 61 3.08 -5.10 -14.68
CA ILE A 61 3.38 -5.06 -13.24
C ILE A 61 4.86 -5.32 -13.00
N GLN A 62 5.46 -6.30 -13.67
CA GLN A 62 6.89 -6.59 -13.49
C GLN A 62 7.76 -5.39 -13.86
N VAL A 63 7.43 -4.66 -14.94
CA VAL A 63 8.11 -3.40 -15.29
C VAL A 63 7.93 -2.37 -14.19
N GLN A 64 6.69 -2.10 -13.77
CA GLN A 64 6.40 -1.08 -12.77
C GLN A 64 7.02 -1.42 -11.41
N ALA A 65 6.95 -2.67 -10.97
CA ALA A 65 7.52 -3.12 -9.70
C ALA A 65 9.04 -3.01 -9.68
N THR A 66 9.71 -3.39 -10.78
CA THR A 66 11.17 -3.27 -10.90
C THR A 66 11.62 -1.81 -10.89
N VAL A 67 10.98 -0.96 -11.71
CA VAL A 67 11.34 0.46 -11.80
C VAL A 67 11.06 1.19 -10.49
N VAL A 68 9.87 0.99 -9.91
CA VAL A 68 9.50 1.70 -8.70
C VAL A 68 10.24 1.16 -7.48
N GLY A 69 10.53 -0.15 -7.41
CA GLY A 69 11.43 -0.69 -6.39
C GLY A 69 12.82 -0.05 -6.45
N PHE A 70 13.36 0.16 -7.65
CA PHE A 70 14.63 0.87 -7.83
C PHE A 70 14.54 2.36 -7.47
N LEU A 71 13.45 3.05 -7.84
CA LEU A 71 13.26 4.44 -7.44
C LEU A 71 13.05 4.59 -5.93
N ALA A 72 12.35 3.65 -5.30
CA ALA A 72 12.11 3.62 -3.86
C ALA A 72 13.41 3.42 -3.07
N SER A 73 14.35 2.59 -3.56
CA SER A 73 15.66 2.46 -2.92
C SER A 73 16.49 3.73 -3.04
N ILE A 74 16.47 4.42 -4.19
CA ILE A 74 17.10 5.73 -4.35
C ILE A 74 16.48 6.73 -3.38
N ALA A 75 15.15 6.80 -3.30
CA ALA A 75 14.45 7.68 -2.38
C ALA A 75 14.81 7.38 -0.92
N ALA A 76 14.86 6.10 -0.52
CA ALA A 76 15.27 5.69 0.82
C ALA A 76 16.71 6.13 1.15
N VAL A 77 17.65 5.95 0.21
CA VAL A 77 19.05 6.40 0.40
C VAL A 77 19.14 7.92 0.51
N VAL A 78 18.42 8.67 -0.34
CA VAL A 78 18.41 10.14 -0.29
C VAL A 78 17.79 10.64 1.02
N PHE A 79 16.64 10.09 1.42
CA PHE A 79 15.96 10.50 2.65
C PHE A 79 16.65 10.04 3.92
N GLY A 80 17.40 8.93 3.90
CA GLY A 80 18.28 8.52 4.99
C GLY A 80 19.57 9.35 5.08
N TRP A 81 20.05 9.92 3.97
CA TRP A 81 21.25 10.75 3.98
C TRP A 81 21.02 12.18 4.50
N ILE A 82 19.92 12.84 4.10
CA ILE A 82 19.55 14.20 4.53
C ILE A 82 19.68 14.46 6.06
N PRO A 83 19.29 13.53 6.95
CA PRO A 83 19.22 13.77 8.39
C PRO A 83 20.44 13.27 9.15
N ASP A 84 20.94 12.08 8.81
CA ASP A 84 22.02 11.41 9.54
C ASP A 84 23.40 11.73 8.95
N GLY A 85 23.47 12.21 7.70
CA GLY A 85 24.70 12.66 7.04
C GLY A 85 25.73 11.57 6.74
N HIS A 86 25.51 10.33 7.20
CA HIS A 86 26.36 9.17 6.93
C HIS A 86 25.91 8.48 5.64
N PHE A 87 26.85 8.35 4.70
CA PHE A 87 26.60 7.69 3.42
C PHE A 87 27.50 6.46 3.29
N SER A 88 26.90 5.27 3.42
CA SER A 88 27.58 3.99 3.17
C SER A 88 27.16 3.43 1.82
N MET A 89 28.12 3.26 0.91
CA MET A 89 27.87 2.65 -0.40
C MET A 89 27.34 1.22 -0.27
N ASP A 90 27.81 0.49 0.75
CA ASP A 90 27.41 -0.91 0.98
C ASP A 90 25.93 -1.01 1.38
N HIS A 91 25.45 -0.09 2.23
CA HIS A 91 24.03 -0.01 2.60
C HIS A 91 23.17 0.44 1.41
N ALA A 92 23.64 1.41 0.62
CA ALA A 92 22.90 1.86 -0.56
C ALA A 92 22.70 0.74 -1.60
N VAL A 93 23.74 -0.05 -1.85
CA VAL A 93 23.67 -1.19 -2.78
C VAL A 93 22.82 -2.33 -2.21
N LEU A 94 22.91 -2.60 -0.91
CA LEU A 94 22.03 -3.55 -0.22
C LEU A 94 20.56 -3.15 -0.33
N LEU A 95 20.21 -1.90 0.00
CA LEU A 95 18.84 -1.38 -0.09
C LEU A 95 18.31 -1.50 -1.52
N CYS A 96 19.14 -1.22 -2.51
CA CYS A 96 18.78 -1.34 -3.90
C CYS A 96 18.50 -2.80 -4.32
N ALA A 97 19.42 -3.72 -4.00
CA ALA A 97 19.28 -5.14 -4.31
C ALA A 97 18.06 -5.74 -3.62
N SER A 98 17.89 -5.47 -2.32
CA SER A 98 16.75 -5.93 -1.53
C SER A 98 15.43 -5.37 -2.06
N SER A 99 15.35 -4.06 -2.31
CA SER A 99 14.13 -3.42 -2.82
C SER A 99 13.70 -3.98 -4.16
N VAL A 100 14.60 -4.04 -5.14
CA VAL A 100 14.29 -4.51 -6.49
C VAL A 100 13.91 -6.00 -6.47
N ALA A 101 14.67 -6.83 -5.75
CA ALA A 101 14.39 -8.25 -5.62
C ALA A 101 13.04 -8.50 -4.94
N THR A 102 12.77 -7.80 -3.84
CA THR A 102 11.50 -7.90 -3.12
C THR A 102 10.34 -7.44 -3.98
N ALA A 103 10.41 -6.26 -4.62
CA ALA A 103 9.34 -5.75 -5.46
C ALA A 103 9.03 -6.70 -6.63
N PHE A 104 10.08 -7.24 -7.27
CA PHE A 104 9.93 -8.20 -8.36
C PHE A 104 9.27 -9.51 -7.88
N ILE A 105 9.84 -10.15 -6.85
CA ILE A 105 9.34 -11.46 -6.38
C ILE A 105 7.95 -11.33 -5.76
N ALA A 106 7.70 -10.29 -4.96
CA ALA A 106 6.40 -10.05 -4.35
C ALA A 106 5.32 -9.86 -5.40
N SER A 107 5.56 -8.99 -6.40
CA SER A 107 4.60 -8.76 -7.49
C SER A 107 4.41 -9.97 -8.39
N LEU A 108 5.45 -10.80 -8.56
CA LEU A 108 5.33 -12.05 -9.31
C LEU A 108 4.42 -13.05 -8.58
N VAL A 109 4.66 -13.25 -7.29
CA VAL A 109 3.88 -14.18 -6.47
C VAL A 109 2.44 -13.70 -6.31
N LEU A 110 2.24 -12.42 -5.97
CA LEU A 110 0.92 -11.83 -5.78
C LEU A 110 0.13 -11.81 -7.09
N GLY A 111 0.72 -11.35 -8.19
CA GLY A 111 0.05 -11.35 -9.49
C GLY A 111 -0.46 -12.74 -9.88
N MET A 112 0.32 -13.80 -9.66
CA MET A 112 -0.11 -15.19 -9.91
C MET A 112 -1.27 -15.63 -9.02
N ILE A 113 -1.25 -15.28 -7.73
CA ILE A 113 -2.36 -15.54 -6.81
C ILE A 113 -3.61 -14.80 -7.28
N MET A 114 -3.48 -13.52 -7.63
CA MET A 114 -4.58 -12.66 -8.07
C MET A 114 -5.25 -13.18 -9.33
N ILE A 115 -4.47 -13.56 -10.34
CA ILE A 115 -4.99 -14.18 -11.57
C ILE A 115 -5.76 -15.46 -11.24
N GLY A 116 -5.22 -16.31 -10.35
CA GLY A 116 -5.87 -17.54 -9.91
C GLY A 116 -7.22 -17.28 -9.23
N VAL A 117 -7.28 -16.29 -8.32
CA VAL A 117 -8.51 -15.88 -7.64
C VAL A 117 -9.55 -15.38 -8.64
N ILE A 118 -9.17 -14.51 -9.57
CA ILE A 118 -10.12 -13.93 -10.55
C ILE A 118 -10.72 -15.01 -11.45
N ILE A 119 -9.89 -15.92 -11.98
CA ILE A 119 -10.37 -17.04 -12.80
C ILE A 119 -11.26 -17.98 -11.97
N GLY A 120 -10.90 -18.23 -10.71
CA GLY A 120 -11.68 -19.05 -9.78
C GLY A 120 -13.05 -18.44 -9.49
N SER A 121 -13.10 -17.16 -9.13
CA SER A 121 -14.33 -16.40 -8.88
C SER A 121 -15.25 -16.41 -10.10
N LYS A 122 -14.71 -16.19 -11.30
CA LYS A 122 -15.48 -16.28 -12.55
C LYS A 122 -16.12 -17.66 -12.74
N LYS A 123 -15.38 -18.75 -12.51
CA LYS A 123 -15.92 -20.12 -12.62
C LYS A 123 -17.03 -20.41 -11.60
N MET A 124 -17.00 -19.75 -10.45
CA MET A 124 -18.00 -19.89 -9.40
C MET A 124 -19.19 -18.92 -9.54
N GLY A 125 -19.19 -18.03 -10.55
CA GLY A 125 -20.21 -17.01 -10.73
C GLY A 125 -20.22 -15.92 -9.65
N ILE A 126 -19.12 -15.79 -8.90
CA ILE A 126 -18.94 -14.75 -7.88
C ILE A 126 -18.22 -13.58 -8.55
N ASN A 127 -18.67 -12.34 -8.31
CA ASN A 127 -17.98 -11.16 -8.80
C ASN A 127 -16.51 -11.17 -8.28
N PRO A 128 -15.50 -11.20 -9.17
CA PRO A 128 -14.10 -11.25 -8.77
C PRO A 128 -13.70 -10.06 -7.86
N ASP A 129 -14.30 -8.88 -7.99
CA ASP A 129 -14.00 -7.72 -7.13
C ASP A 129 -14.25 -7.98 -5.64
N ASN A 130 -15.24 -8.84 -5.32
CA ASN A 130 -15.61 -9.15 -3.95
C ASN A 130 -14.61 -10.09 -3.25
N VAL A 131 -13.75 -10.76 -4.01
CA VAL A 131 -12.82 -11.79 -3.50
C VAL A 131 -11.38 -11.39 -3.78
N ALA A 132 -11.09 -10.96 -5.00
CA ALA A 132 -9.77 -10.56 -5.47
C ALA A 132 -9.24 -9.36 -4.67
N THR A 133 -10.03 -8.30 -4.55
CA THR A 133 -9.57 -7.04 -3.93
C THR A 133 -9.23 -7.19 -2.44
N PRO A 134 -10.03 -7.90 -1.60
CA PRO A 134 -9.65 -8.19 -0.22
C PRO A 134 -8.45 -9.13 -0.06
N ILE A 135 -8.28 -10.09 -0.97
CA ILE A 135 -7.13 -11.00 -0.96
C ILE A 135 -5.84 -10.26 -1.34
N ALA A 136 -5.88 -9.43 -2.38
CA ALA A 136 -4.76 -8.54 -2.74
C ALA A 136 -4.37 -7.66 -1.56
N ALA A 137 -5.37 -7.05 -0.91
CA ALA A 137 -5.17 -6.20 0.25
C ALA A 137 -4.46 -6.93 1.41
N SER A 138 -4.97 -8.10 1.82
CA SER A 138 -4.47 -8.79 3.01
C SER A 138 -3.17 -9.57 2.79
N LEU A 139 -3.03 -10.31 1.68
CA LEU A 139 -1.83 -11.11 1.42
C LEU A 139 -0.65 -10.26 0.95
N GLY A 140 -0.91 -9.15 0.24
CA GLY A 140 0.17 -8.37 -0.35
C GLY A 140 1.08 -7.70 0.67
N ASP A 141 0.53 -7.14 1.75
CA ASP A 141 1.35 -6.52 2.80
C ASP A 141 2.19 -7.57 3.53
N LEU A 142 1.58 -8.72 3.83
CA LEU A 142 2.25 -9.83 4.49
C LEU A 142 3.40 -10.40 3.64
N ILE A 143 3.14 -10.71 2.36
CA ILE A 143 4.13 -11.29 1.45
C ILE A 143 5.27 -10.29 1.21
N THR A 144 4.95 -9.01 0.99
CA THR A 144 5.96 -7.97 0.74
C THR A 144 6.87 -7.78 1.94
N LEU A 145 6.32 -7.69 3.16
CA LEU A 145 7.13 -7.55 4.38
C LEU A 145 7.96 -8.80 4.69
N ALA A 146 7.38 -10.00 4.49
CA ALA A 146 8.08 -11.25 4.71
C ALA A 146 9.26 -11.40 3.74
N LEU A 147 9.05 -11.12 2.45
CA LEU A 147 10.10 -11.14 1.44
C LEU A 147 11.12 -10.04 1.66
N LEU A 148 10.72 -8.82 1.99
CA LEU A 148 11.64 -7.73 2.29
C LEU A 148 12.57 -8.12 3.44
N SER A 149 12.01 -8.65 4.52
CA SER A 149 12.78 -9.04 5.69
C SER A 149 13.73 -10.20 5.39
N GLY A 150 13.24 -11.23 4.71
CA GLY A 150 14.03 -12.42 4.38
C GLY A 150 15.16 -12.12 3.38
N ILE A 151 14.85 -11.38 2.30
CA ILE A 151 15.83 -11.00 1.27
C ILE A 151 16.86 -10.05 1.86
N SER A 152 16.43 -9.00 2.57
CA SER A 152 17.37 -8.03 3.16
C SER A 152 18.31 -8.71 4.16
N TRP A 153 17.84 -9.68 4.94
CA TRP A 153 18.69 -10.45 5.87
C TRP A 153 19.62 -11.43 5.20
N GLY A 154 19.17 -12.13 4.16
CA GLY A 154 20.05 -12.99 3.37
C GLY A 154 21.17 -12.18 2.72
N LEU A 155 20.84 -11.05 2.11
CA LEU A 155 21.81 -10.17 1.45
C LEU A 155 22.72 -9.44 2.45
N TYR A 156 22.22 -9.10 3.65
CA TYR A 156 23.02 -8.48 4.70
C TYR A 156 24.11 -9.43 5.22
N LYS A 157 23.78 -10.71 5.45
CA LYS A 157 24.77 -11.70 5.90
C LYS A 157 25.91 -11.93 4.91
N GLU A 158 25.61 -11.83 3.62
CA GLU A 158 26.61 -11.99 2.56
C GLU A 158 27.42 -10.70 2.33
N LEU A 159 27.04 -9.57 2.94
CA LEU A 159 27.72 -8.28 2.76
C LEU A 159 29.17 -8.32 3.24
N GLU A 160 29.43 -8.90 4.42
CA GLU A 160 30.77 -8.97 5.03
C GLU A 160 31.72 -9.91 4.27
N GLY A 161 31.19 -10.98 3.66
CA GLY A 161 32.00 -11.98 2.95
C GLY A 161 32.11 -11.76 1.44
N ARG A 162 31.05 -11.26 0.79
CA ARG A 162 30.89 -11.24 -0.67
C ARG A 162 30.14 -9.99 -1.13
N ALA A 163 30.77 -8.82 -1.02
CA ALA A 163 30.22 -7.52 -1.43
C ALA A 163 29.70 -7.47 -2.89
N TYR A 164 30.18 -8.35 -3.79
CA TYR A 164 29.72 -8.44 -5.17
C TYR A 164 28.33 -9.06 -5.34
N VAL A 165 27.77 -9.73 -4.33
CA VAL A 165 26.46 -10.41 -4.41
C VAL A 165 25.33 -9.39 -4.59
N ASN A 166 25.29 -8.31 -3.82
CA ASN A 166 24.22 -7.31 -3.89
C ASN A 166 24.16 -6.61 -5.27
N PRO A 167 25.28 -6.11 -5.84
CA PRO A 167 25.30 -5.59 -7.21
C PRO A 167 24.82 -6.62 -8.25
N LEU A 168 25.22 -7.89 -8.12
CA LEU A 168 24.81 -8.94 -9.06
C LEU A 168 23.31 -9.22 -9.00
N VAL A 169 22.74 -9.29 -7.80
CA VAL A 169 21.30 -9.47 -7.60
C VAL A 169 20.53 -8.30 -8.21
N CYS A 170 20.96 -7.07 -7.93
CA CYS A 170 20.35 -5.87 -8.51
C CYS A 170 20.45 -5.89 -10.06
N ALA A 171 21.64 -6.17 -10.60
CA ALA A 171 21.87 -6.22 -12.04
C ALA A 171 21.03 -7.31 -12.72
N PHE A 172 20.88 -8.47 -12.08
CA PHE A 172 20.04 -9.56 -12.58
C PHE A 172 18.59 -9.11 -12.78
N PHE A 173 17.95 -8.55 -11.75
CA PHE A 173 16.55 -8.11 -11.87
C PHE A 173 16.37 -6.95 -12.85
N LEU A 174 17.29 -5.97 -12.86
CA LEU A 174 17.26 -4.88 -13.83
C LEU A 174 17.46 -5.37 -15.27
N SER A 175 18.23 -6.44 -15.49
CA SER A 175 18.43 -7.02 -16.83
C SER A 175 17.17 -7.68 -17.41
N LEU A 176 16.20 -8.06 -16.57
CA LEU A 176 14.91 -8.62 -17.01
C LEU A 176 13.94 -7.54 -17.52
N LEU A 177 14.13 -6.29 -17.12
CA LEU A 177 13.29 -5.14 -17.47
C LEU A 177 13.02 -4.99 -18.98
N PRO A 178 14.01 -5.04 -19.90
CA PRO A 178 13.75 -4.95 -21.34
C PRO A 178 12.84 -6.07 -21.86
N ILE A 179 12.94 -7.28 -21.30
CA ILE A 179 12.10 -8.42 -21.70
C ILE A 179 10.63 -8.11 -21.36
N TRP A 180 10.37 -7.65 -20.14
CA TRP A 180 9.03 -7.31 -19.70
C TRP A 180 8.44 -6.10 -20.45
N ILE A 181 9.26 -5.08 -20.76
CA ILE A 181 8.83 -3.95 -21.61
C ILE A 181 8.41 -4.43 -22.99
N ILE A 182 9.18 -5.32 -23.62
CA ILE A 182 8.84 -5.84 -24.95
C ILE A 182 7.51 -6.60 -24.91
N ILE A 183 7.28 -7.42 -23.87
CA ILE A 183 6.04 -8.18 -23.70
C ILE A 183 4.85 -7.23 -23.45
N ALA A 184 5.00 -6.26 -22.54
CA ALA A 184 3.95 -5.29 -22.20
C ALA A 184 3.58 -4.38 -23.39
N ARG A 185 4.54 -3.99 -24.23
CA ARG A 185 4.26 -3.17 -25.43
C ARG A 185 3.50 -3.91 -26.53
N ARG A 186 3.62 -5.23 -26.60
CA ARG A 186 2.95 -6.04 -27.64
C ARG A 186 1.44 -6.14 -27.41
N ASN A 187 0.97 -5.93 -26.18
CA ASN A 187 -0.45 -5.94 -25.87
C ASN A 187 -1.00 -4.51 -25.89
N SER A 188 -2.05 -4.26 -26.69
CA SER A 188 -2.66 -2.94 -26.87
C SER A 188 -3.22 -2.36 -25.57
N ALA A 189 -3.82 -3.20 -24.72
CA ALA A 189 -4.41 -2.77 -23.45
C ALA A 189 -3.36 -2.28 -22.45
N THR A 190 -2.17 -2.88 -22.44
CA THR A 190 -1.09 -2.50 -21.51
C THR A 190 -0.15 -1.45 -22.09
N ARG A 191 -0.13 -1.30 -23.42
CA ARG A 191 0.71 -0.30 -24.09
C ARG A 191 0.37 1.11 -23.64
N GLU A 192 -0.90 1.45 -23.54
CA GLU A 192 -1.34 2.78 -23.12
C GLU A 192 -0.86 3.09 -21.70
N VAL A 193 -1.14 2.18 -20.76
CA VAL A 193 -0.74 2.31 -19.36
C VAL A 193 0.78 2.37 -19.21
N LEU A 194 1.54 1.62 -20.01
CA LEU A 194 2.99 1.66 -19.97
C LEU A 194 3.56 3.05 -20.32
N TYR A 195 2.82 3.89 -21.05
CA TYR A 195 3.26 5.25 -21.38
C TYR A 195 2.66 6.31 -20.46
N SER A 196 1.39 6.19 -20.07
CA SER A 196 0.68 7.21 -19.28
C SER A 196 0.63 6.93 -17.78
N GLY A 197 0.83 5.68 -17.34
CA GLY A 197 0.60 5.25 -15.96
C GLY A 197 1.70 5.58 -14.95
N TRP A 198 2.76 6.29 -15.33
CA TRP A 198 3.90 6.56 -14.46
C TRP A 198 3.66 7.69 -13.46
N GLU A 199 2.92 8.73 -13.88
CA GLU A 199 2.65 9.90 -13.04
C GLU A 199 2.04 9.53 -11.67
N PRO A 200 0.89 8.81 -11.61
CA PRO A 200 0.28 8.48 -10.33
C PRO A 200 1.16 7.54 -9.50
N VAL A 201 1.88 6.61 -10.14
CA VAL A 201 2.71 5.63 -9.44
C VAL A 201 3.95 6.28 -8.82
N ILE A 202 4.65 7.16 -9.54
CA ILE A 202 5.87 7.83 -9.06
C ILE A 202 5.52 8.85 -7.97
N ILE A 203 4.47 9.64 -8.16
CA ILE A 203 4.02 10.62 -7.16
C ILE A 203 3.56 9.91 -5.89
N ALA A 204 2.79 8.83 -6.00
CA ALA A 204 2.38 8.03 -4.86
C ALA A 204 3.58 7.44 -4.10
N MET A 205 4.57 6.89 -4.82
CA MET A 205 5.80 6.39 -4.20
C MET A 205 6.52 7.50 -3.42
N ALA A 206 6.65 8.70 -4.00
CA ALA A 206 7.27 9.84 -3.33
C ALA A 206 6.53 10.23 -2.03
N ILE A 207 5.19 10.24 -2.05
CA ILE A 207 4.37 10.53 -0.85
C ILE A 207 4.55 9.43 0.21
N SER A 208 4.49 8.15 -0.17
CA SER A 208 4.71 7.02 0.74
C SER A 208 6.12 7.03 1.35
N SER A 209 7.14 7.42 0.59
CA SER A 209 8.51 7.58 1.10
C SER A 209 8.64 8.65 2.18
N VAL A 210 7.86 9.75 2.10
CA VAL A 210 7.79 10.73 3.20
C VAL A 210 7.19 10.09 4.46
N GLY A 211 6.18 9.24 4.32
CA GLY A 211 5.67 8.42 5.42
C GLY A 211 6.74 7.49 6.01
N GLY A 212 7.55 6.86 5.15
CA GLY A 212 8.72 6.07 5.55
C GLY A 212 9.75 6.86 6.35
N LEU A 213 10.01 8.10 5.96
CA LEU A 213 10.93 8.99 6.67
C LEU A 213 10.40 9.35 8.07
N ILE A 214 9.10 9.58 8.22
CA ILE A 214 8.48 9.79 9.54
C ILE A 214 8.68 8.54 10.39
N LEU A 215 8.40 7.35 9.84
CA LEU A 215 8.54 6.08 10.53
C LEU A 215 9.95 5.87 11.06
N ASP A 216 10.95 6.02 10.19
CA ASP A 216 12.37 5.89 10.51
C ASP A 216 12.77 6.77 11.72
N ARG A 217 12.43 8.06 11.68
CA ARG A 217 12.74 8.99 12.79
C ARG A 217 12.08 8.63 14.10
N THR A 218 10.84 8.18 14.04
CA THR A 218 10.15 7.72 15.26
C THR A 218 10.71 6.42 15.78
N VAL A 219 11.14 5.49 14.92
CA VAL A 219 11.70 4.21 15.37
C VAL A 219 13.11 4.37 15.94
N SER A 220 13.88 5.37 15.50
CA SER A 220 15.18 5.71 16.07
C SER A 220 15.11 6.20 17.52
N ASP A 221 13.96 6.67 17.99
CA ASP A 221 13.75 6.99 19.40
C ASP A 221 13.33 5.71 20.17
N PRO A 222 14.10 5.26 21.18
CA PRO A 222 13.80 4.05 21.94
C PRO A 222 12.43 4.08 22.63
N ASN A 223 11.89 5.26 22.94
CA ASN A 223 10.55 5.40 23.54
C ASN A 223 9.42 5.07 22.56
N PHE A 224 9.71 5.10 21.27
CA PHE A 224 8.74 4.94 20.18
C PHE A 224 9.02 3.71 19.31
N ALA A 225 9.97 2.86 19.72
CA ALA A 225 10.34 1.64 19.00
C ALA A 225 9.12 0.76 18.66
N GLY A 226 8.12 0.65 19.54
CA GLY A 226 6.90 -0.13 19.28
C GLY A 226 6.07 0.29 18.06
N MET A 227 6.28 1.49 17.52
CA MET A 227 5.49 2.06 16.41
C MET A 227 5.62 1.27 15.10
N ALA A 228 6.81 0.73 14.79
CA ALA A 228 7.02 0.02 13.52
C ALA A 228 6.19 -1.27 13.38
N VAL A 229 5.71 -1.85 14.49
CA VAL A 229 4.81 -3.01 14.45
C VAL A 229 3.39 -2.60 14.03
N PHE A 230 2.93 -1.40 14.41
CA PHE A 230 1.57 -0.95 14.13
C PHE A 230 1.43 -0.22 12.80
N THR A 231 2.51 0.35 12.27
CA THR A 231 2.48 1.14 11.04
C THR A 231 1.95 0.34 9.85
N PRO A 232 2.43 -0.89 9.54
CA PRO A 232 1.85 -1.67 8.45
C PRO A 232 0.39 -2.06 8.67
N VAL A 233 -0.03 -2.24 9.92
CA VAL A 233 -1.43 -2.59 10.24
C VAL A 233 -2.35 -1.39 10.01
N ILE A 234 -1.96 -0.21 10.49
CA ILE A 234 -2.75 1.01 10.36
C ILE A 234 -2.80 1.47 8.89
N ASN A 235 -1.65 1.50 8.23
CA ASN A 235 -1.56 1.87 6.81
C ASN A 235 -2.24 0.83 5.93
N GLY A 236 -2.04 -0.47 6.21
CA GLY A 236 -2.69 -1.55 5.47
C GLY A 236 -4.21 -1.54 5.63
N VAL A 237 -4.74 -1.37 6.84
CA VAL A 237 -6.20 -1.31 7.04
C VAL A 237 -6.78 -0.05 6.39
N GLY A 238 -6.20 1.13 6.65
CA GLY A 238 -6.72 2.39 6.11
C GLY A 238 -6.60 2.51 4.60
N GLY A 239 -5.40 2.27 4.07
CA GLY A 239 -5.06 2.37 2.66
C GLY A 239 -5.79 1.34 1.79
N ASN A 240 -5.85 0.07 2.21
CA ASN A 240 -6.56 -0.94 1.43
C ASN A 240 -8.08 -0.72 1.46
N LEU A 241 -8.66 -0.30 2.60
CA LEU A 241 -10.09 -0.03 2.73
C LEU A 241 -10.53 1.11 1.81
N VAL A 242 -9.79 2.22 1.83
CA VAL A 242 -10.14 3.38 1.00
C VAL A 242 -10.00 3.05 -0.50
N ALA A 243 -9.04 2.20 -0.86
CA ALA A 243 -8.82 1.83 -2.23
C ALA A 243 -9.91 0.87 -2.77
N VAL A 244 -10.40 -0.06 -1.94
CA VAL A 244 -11.63 -0.85 -2.24
C VAL A 244 -12.82 0.08 -2.45
N GLN A 245 -12.99 1.09 -1.59
CA GLN A 245 -14.08 2.04 -1.70
C GLN A 245 -13.98 2.87 -2.99
N ALA A 246 -12.78 3.36 -3.33
CA ALA A 246 -12.53 4.13 -4.55
C ALA A 246 -12.84 3.31 -5.82
N SER A 247 -12.40 2.04 -5.86
CA SER A 247 -12.69 1.13 -6.97
C SER A 247 -14.19 0.87 -7.14
N ARG A 248 -14.96 0.74 -6.05
CA ARG A 248 -16.42 0.59 -6.11
C ARG A 248 -17.11 1.84 -6.65
N ILE A 249 -16.69 3.03 -6.20
CA ILE A 249 -17.24 4.30 -6.70
C ILE A 249 -16.92 4.44 -8.20
N SER A 250 -15.67 4.16 -8.60
CA SER A 250 -15.26 4.14 -10.02
C SER A 250 -16.12 3.21 -10.87
N THR A 251 -16.31 1.97 -10.40
CA THR A 251 -17.14 0.96 -11.08
C THR A 251 -18.58 1.43 -11.26
N TYR A 252 -19.18 2.05 -10.24
CA TYR A 252 -20.53 2.60 -10.32
C TYR A 252 -20.63 3.74 -11.35
N LEU A 253 -19.61 4.59 -11.44
CA LEU A 253 -19.54 5.67 -12.42
C LEU A 253 -19.40 5.12 -13.86
N HIS A 254 -18.52 4.14 -14.07
CA HIS A 254 -18.36 3.45 -15.37
C HIS A 254 -19.62 2.70 -15.80
N MET A 255 -20.41 2.16 -14.87
CA MET A 255 -21.73 1.60 -15.18
C MET A 255 -22.78 2.66 -15.56
N SER A 256 -22.56 3.92 -15.18
CA SER A 256 -23.51 5.03 -15.35
C SER A 256 -23.20 5.92 -16.56
N GLY A 257 -22.00 5.85 -17.14
CA GLY A 257 -21.59 6.62 -18.31
C GLY A 257 -20.08 6.57 -18.55
N GLU A 258 -19.62 7.30 -19.58
CA GLU A 258 -18.18 7.46 -19.85
C GLU A 258 -17.55 8.61 -19.04
N PRO A 259 -16.24 8.56 -18.74
CA PRO A 259 -15.53 9.64 -18.06
C PRO A 259 -15.74 11.00 -18.76
N GLY A 260 -16.29 11.98 -18.03
CA GLY A 260 -16.61 13.31 -18.57
C GLY A 260 -18.07 13.50 -18.99
N GLU A 261 -18.80 12.43 -19.31
CA GLU A 261 -20.26 12.46 -19.48
C GLU A 261 -20.91 12.29 -18.10
N GLY A 262 -21.19 13.41 -17.43
CA GLY A 262 -21.86 13.37 -16.14
C GLY A 262 -23.25 12.72 -16.29
N PRO A 263 -23.72 11.90 -15.32
CA PRO A 263 -25.13 11.60 -15.20
C PRO A 263 -25.84 12.96 -15.15
N GLY A 264 -26.88 13.16 -15.95
CA GLY A 264 -27.62 14.44 -16.06
C GLY A 264 -28.19 15.02 -14.75
N THR A 265 -27.88 14.40 -13.60
CA THR A 265 -28.30 14.75 -12.25
C THR A 265 -27.22 14.51 -11.17
N ALA A 266 -25.92 14.46 -11.48
CA ALA A 266 -24.89 14.39 -10.42
C ALA A 266 -24.50 15.81 -9.94
N PRO A 267 -24.74 16.18 -8.67
CA PRO A 267 -24.46 17.53 -8.21
C PRO A 267 -22.94 17.77 -8.14
N ARG A 268 -22.47 18.80 -8.85
CA ARG A 268 -21.11 19.38 -8.78
C ARG A 268 -20.76 20.01 -7.42
N LYS A 269 -21.28 19.51 -6.30
CA LYS A 269 -21.03 20.07 -4.98
C LYS A 269 -20.09 19.17 -4.22
N CYS A 270 -19.03 19.76 -3.67
CA CYS A 270 -18.18 19.12 -2.67
C CYS A 270 -19.07 18.35 -1.70
N PRO A 271 -18.89 17.03 -1.55
CA PRO A 271 -19.60 16.28 -0.54
C PRO A 271 -19.35 16.97 0.81
N SER A 272 -20.43 17.30 1.51
CA SER A 272 -20.29 17.69 2.91
C SER A 272 -19.93 16.42 3.70
N PRO A 273 -19.14 16.51 4.78
CA PRO A 273 -18.82 15.34 5.60
C PRO A 273 -20.08 14.57 6.01
N CYS A 274 -21.17 15.27 6.33
CA CYS A 274 -22.47 14.66 6.64
C CYS A 274 -23.12 13.95 5.43
N SER A 275 -22.96 14.41 4.18
CA SER A 275 -23.50 13.67 3.03
C SER A 275 -22.70 12.40 2.75
N THR A 276 -21.36 12.41 2.92
CA THR A 276 -20.53 11.21 2.72
C THR A 276 -20.71 10.18 3.83
N PHE A 277 -20.89 10.62 5.09
CA PHE A 277 -21.05 9.74 6.25
C PHE A 277 -22.51 9.40 6.62
N CYS A 278 -23.52 10.13 6.13
CA CYS A 278 -24.93 9.90 6.46
C CYS A 278 -25.81 9.53 5.25
N SER A 279 -25.27 9.38 4.03
CA SER A 279 -26.05 8.81 2.92
C SER A 279 -26.37 7.34 3.20
N SER A 280 -27.59 6.88 2.89
CA SER A 280 -28.12 5.58 3.29
C SER A 280 -27.33 4.36 2.76
N GLY A 281 -26.52 4.52 1.71
CA GLY A 281 -25.64 3.48 1.17
C GLY A 281 -24.24 3.47 1.79
N THR A 282 -23.54 4.62 1.81
CA THR A 282 -22.16 4.72 2.34
C THR A 282 -22.10 4.69 3.87
N ALA A 283 -23.15 5.16 4.56
CA ALA A 283 -23.22 5.20 6.02
C ALA A 283 -23.37 3.81 6.66
N LEU A 284 -24.01 2.85 5.98
CA LEU A 284 -24.14 1.48 6.49
C LEU A 284 -22.79 0.75 6.42
N GLU A 285 -22.02 1.03 5.38
CA GLU A 285 -20.75 0.35 5.08
C GLU A 285 -19.57 0.97 5.82
N GLY A 286 -19.49 2.30 5.91
CA GLY A 286 -18.56 2.97 6.83
C GLY A 286 -18.76 2.49 8.28
N ARG A 287 -20.02 2.27 8.69
CA ARG A 287 -20.35 1.62 9.97
C ARG A 287 -19.95 0.15 10.03
N ALA A 288 -20.16 -0.64 8.98
CA ALA A 288 -19.78 -2.06 8.94
C ALA A 288 -18.25 -2.28 8.95
N TRP A 289 -17.48 -1.40 8.30
CA TRP A 289 -16.02 -1.46 8.30
C TRP A 289 -15.40 -0.84 9.56
N CYS A 290 -15.99 0.23 10.12
CA CYS A 290 -15.67 0.66 11.49
C CYS A 290 -15.98 -0.45 12.50
N GLN A 291 -17.07 -1.21 12.29
CA GLN A 291 -17.41 -2.40 13.09
C GLN A 291 -16.42 -3.54 12.86
N LEU A 292 -15.94 -3.80 11.64
CA LEU A 292 -14.95 -4.84 11.36
C LEU A 292 -13.56 -4.50 11.92
N GLY A 293 -13.14 -3.24 11.82
CA GLY A 293 -11.98 -2.70 12.53
C GLY A 293 -12.14 -2.82 14.05
N SER A 294 -13.34 -2.53 14.57
CA SER A 294 -13.66 -2.74 15.98
C SER A 294 -13.69 -4.22 16.38
N LEU A 295 -14.07 -5.14 15.48
CA LEU A 295 -14.10 -6.59 15.73
C LEU A 295 -12.69 -7.19 15.74
N GLY A 296 -11.80 -6.66 14.90
CA GLY A 296 -10.35 -6.94 14.95
C GLY A 296 -9.73 -6.50 16.28
N THR A 297 -10.17 -5.35 16.83
CA THR A 297 -9.78 -4.93 18.18
C THR A 297 -10.48 -5.71 19.30
N ALA A 298 -11.72 -6.18 19.09
CA ALA A 298 -12.52 -6.87 20.11
C ALA A 298 -12.09 -8.33 20.33
N LYS A 299 -11.64 -9.04 19.29
CA LYS A 299 -11.03 -10.38 19.44
C LYS A 299 -9.59 -10.35 19.94
N GLY A 300 -8.93 -9.19 19.91
CA GLY A 300 -7.66 -8.92 20.61
C GLY A 300 -7.83 -8.32 22.02
N ALA A 301 -9.05 -8.00 22.43
CA ALA A 301 -9.37 -7.44 23.75
C ALA A 301 -9.62 -8.54 24.79
N GLN A 302 -8.60 -9.35 25.04
CA GLN A 302 -8.43 -9.95 26.37
C GLN A 302 -8.11 -8.82 27.38
N PRO A 303 -8.32 -8.97 28.69
CA PRO A 303 -8.26 -7.85 29.64
C PRO A 303 -6.93 -7.09 29.50
N CYS A 304 -7.00 -5.85 28.98
CA CYS A 304 -5.85 -5.01 28.64
C CYS A 304 -5.10 -4.43 29.85
N SER A 305 -4.99 -5.18 30.94
CA SER A 305 -4.18 -4.82 32.11
C SER A 305 -2.74 -5.31 32.00
N GLY A 306 -2.37 -6.03 30.94
CA GLY A 306 -1.02 -6.57 30.72
C GLY A 306 -0.48 -6.46 29.28
N LEU A 307 -1.10 -5.68 28.39
CA LEU A 307 -0.61 -5.53 27.02
C LEU A 307 0.58 -4.55 26.93
N PRO A 308 1.55 -4.79 26.03
CA PRO A 308 2.64 -3.86 25.74
C PRO A 308 2.10 -2.48 25.32
N TRP A 309 2.85 -1.44 25.68
CA TRP A 309 2.51 -0.02 25.51
C TRP A 309 1.96 0.37 24.14
N GLY A 310 2.55 -0.13 23.05
CA GLY A 310 2.10 0.21 21.70
C GLY A 310 0.68 -0.28 21.37
N CYS A 311 0.22 -1.37 21.99
CA CYS A 311 -1.16 -1.85 21.82
C CYS A 311 -2.18 -0.91 22.46
N ARG A 312 -1.84 -0.23 23.56
CA ARG A 312 -2.73 0.76 24.21
C ARG A 312 -2.95 1.97 23.30
N VAL A 313 -1.90 2.41 22.61
CA VAL A 313 -1.93 3.54 21.66
C VAL A 313 -2.75 3.19 20.42
N ALA A 314 -2.53 2.00 19.83
CA ALA A 314 -3.26 1.56 18.65
C ALA A 314 -4.76 1.37 18.91
N VAL A 315 -5.14 0.91 20.11
CA VAL A 315 -6.54 0.63 20.47
C VAL A 315 -7.26 1.86 21.06
N GLY A 316 -6.53 2.93 21.41
CA GLY A 316 -7.11 4.10 22.09
C GLY A 316 -7.55 3.83 23.53
N SER A 317 -7.06 2.75 24.13
CA SER A 317 -7.44 2.31 25.48
C SER A 317 -6.55 2.96 26.56
N HIS A 318 -6.40 4.29 26.51
CA HIS A 318 -5.98 5.01 27.70
C HIS A 318 -7.24 5.47 28.43
N ARG A 319 -7.48 4.84 29.58
CA ARG A 319 -8.65 5.08 30.44
C ARG A 319 -8.62 6.53 30.93
N GLY A 320 -9.20 7.47 30.17
CA GLY A 320 -9.38 8.86 30.59
C GLY A 320 -9.18 9.97 29.55
N SER A 321 -8.67 9.71 28.32
CA SER A 321 -8.32 10.81 27.41
C SER A 321 -9.39 11.22 26.40
N GLY A 322 -10.38 10.38 26.08
CA GLY A 322 -11.47 10.74 25.14
C GLY A 322 -11.01 11.01 23.69
N LEU A 323 -9.74 10.77 23.34
CA LEU A 323 -9.25 10.92 21.97
C LEU A 323 -9.71 9.76 21.08
N CYS A 324 -10.13 10.07 19.86
CA CYS A 324 -10.39 9.05 18.83
C CYS A 324 -9.10 8.27 18.51
N PRO A 325 -9.18 6.92 18.38
CA PRO A 325 -8.05 6.12 17.93
C PRO A 325 -7.49 6.62 16.59
N PRO A 326 -6.16 6.67 16.41
CA PRO A 326 -5.53 7.25 15.21
C PRO A 326 -5.96 6.57 13.90
N TRP A 327 -6.19 5.24 13.93
CA TRP A 327 -6.65 4.48 12.77
C TRP A 327 -8.08 4.86 12.34
N LEU A 328 -8.97 5.18 13.28
CA LEU A 328 -10.33 5.64 12.95
C LEU A 328 -10.28 7.02 12.31
N LEU A 329 -9.48 7.93 12.88
CA LEU A 329 -9.31 9.27 12.32
C LEU A 329 -8.72 9.22 10.91
N GLN A 330 -7.70 8.37 10.69
CA GLN A 330 -7.12 8.14 9.37
C GLN A 330 -8.17 7.65 8.37
N VAL A 331 -8.92 6.60 8.69
CA VAL A 331 -9.96 6.03 7.79
C VAL A 331 -11.02 7.06 7.44
N LEU A 332 -11.48 7.87 8.40
CA LEU A 332 -12.48 8.92 8.14
C LEU A 332 -11.94 9.98 7.18
N ILE A 333 -10.71 10.44 7.39
CA ILE A 333 -10.06 11.42 6.50
C ILE A 333 -9.91 10.83 5.09
N LEU A 334 -9.44 9.60 4.98
CA LEU A 334 -9.22 8.94 3.69
C LEU A 334 -10.52 8.70 2.92
N LEU A 335 -11.58 8.25 3.58
CA LEU A 335 -12.89 8.05 2.93
C LEU A 335 -13.47 9.35 2.38
N TYR A 336 -13.30 10.46 3.11
CA TYR A 336 -13.71 11.78 2.63
C TYR A 336 -12.92 12.21 1.39
N ILE A 337 -11.59 12.04 1.42
CA ILE A 337 -10.72 12.37 0.29
C ILE A 337 -11.05 11.49 -0.91
N ALA A 338 -11.36 10.20 -0.72
CA ALA A 338 -11.70 9.28 -1.79
C ALA A 338 -12.97 9.67 -2.54
N ASP A 339 -14.04 9.96 -1.80
CA ASP A 339 -15.32 10.40 -2.36
C ASP A 339 -15.12 11.69 -3.18
N TRP A 340 -14.40 12.66 -2.64
CA TRP A 340 -14.09 13.90 -3.36
C TRP A 340 -13.21 13.68 -4.60
N MET A 341 -12.12 12.93 -4.46
CA MET A 341 -11.11 12.79 -5.51
C MET A 341 -11.60 11.96 -6.69
N VAL A 342 -12.35 10.88 -6.45
CA VAL A 342 -12.93 10.04 -7.53
C VAL A 342 -13.88 10.86 -8.39
N HIS A 343 -14.82 11.59 -7.78
CA HIS A 343 -15.75 12.45 -8.53
C HIS A 343 -15.05 13.61 -9.24
N TRP A 344 -14.01 14.18 -8.61
CA TRP A 344 -13.23 15.27 -9.22
C TRP A 344 -12.44 14.79 -10.45
N MET A 345 -11.81 13.61 -10.38
CA MET A 345 -11.10 13.00 -11.51
C MET A 345 -12.06 12.61 -12.65
N TRP A 346 -13.21 12.03 -12.31
CA TRP A 346 -14.26 11.70 -13.27
C TRP A 346 -14.71 12.92 -14.06
N GLY A 347 -14.91 14.07 -13.38
CA GLY A 347 -15.25 15.34 -14.02
C GLY A 347 -14.18 15.89 -14.96
N ARG A 348 -12.95 15.39 -14.89
CA ARG A 348 -11.80 15.78 -15.73
C ARG A 348 -11.44 14.77 -16.81
N HIS A 349 -12.30 13.78 -17.07
CA HIS A 349 -12.06 12.74 -18.08
C HIS A 349 -10.82 11.88 -17.75
N LEU A 350 -10.45 11.80 -16.47
CA LEU A 350 -9.41 10.91 -15.96
C LEU A 350 -10.09 9.68 -15.37
N ASP A 351 -9.58 8.50 -15.70
CA ASP A 351 -10.07 7.23 -15.14
C ASP A 351 -9.63 7.08 -13.67
N PRO A 352 -10.54 7.18 -12.69
CA PRO A 352 -10.17 7.19 -11.29
C PRO A 352 -9.50 5.88 -10.83
N ASP A 353 -9.72 4.75 -11.50
CA ASP A 353 -9.03 3.49 -11.18
C ASP A 353 -7.51 3.55 -11.43
N ASN A 354 -7.06 4.41 -12.35
CA ASN A 354 -5.64 4.56 -12.67
C ASN A 354 -4.95 5.63 -11.81
N PHE A 355 -5.68 6.61 -11.29
CA PHE A 355 -5.11 7.78 -10.61
C PHE A 355 -5.48 7.90 -9.14
N SER A 356 -6.73 7.64 -8.75
CA SER A 356 -7.21 7.85 -7.39
C SER A 356 -6.65 6.83 -6.41
N ILE A 357 -6.59 5.55 -6.80
CA ILE A 357 -6.14 4.47 -5.93
C ILE A 357 -4.69 4.72 -5.48
N PRO A 358 -3.74 5.02 -6.40
CA PRO A 358 -2.37 5.32 -6.00
C PRO A 358 -2.20 6.48 -5.04
N TYR A 359 -2.98 7.54 -5.21
CA TYR A 359 -2.90 8.70 -4.31
C TYR A 359 -3.53 8.42 -2.95
N LEU A 360 -4.64 7.68 -2.89
CA LEU A 360 -5.31 7.37 -1.63
C LEU A 360 -4.50 6.44 -0.74
N THR A 361 -3.86 5.43 -1.32
CA THR A 361 -2.98 4.51 -0.60
C THR A 361 -1.77 5.25 -0.05
N ALA A 362 -1.12 6.10 -0.85
CA ALA A 362 0.03 6.88 -0.42
C ALA A 362 -0.30 7.94 0.62
N LEU A 363 -1.44 8.64 0.48
CA LEU A 363 -1.96 9.51 1.54
C LEU A 363 -2.28 8.71 2.80
N GLY A 364 -2.75 7.47 2.64
CA GLY A 364 -2.96 6.54 3.75
C GLY A 364 -1.67 6.25 4.50
N ASP A 365 -0.59 5.95 3.81
CA ASP A 365 0.73 5.71 4.41
C ASP A 365 1.22 6.94 5.19
N LEU A 366 1.13 8.13 4.59
CA LEU A 366 1.60 9.37 5.19
C LEU A 366 0.75 9.77 6.41
N ILE A 367 -0.57 9.82 6.26
CA ILE A 367 -1.50 10.23 7.32
C ILE A 367 -1.51 9.19 8.45
N GLY A 368 -1.49 7.90 8.13
CA GLY A 368 -1.49 6.82 9.11
C GLY A 368 -0.24 6.86 9.99
N THR A 369 0.93 6.93 9.36
CA THR A 369 2.21 7.03 10.08
C THR A 369 2.30 8.33 10.88
N GLY A 370 1.88 9.46 10.30
CA GLY A 370 1.90 10.76 10.98
C GLY A 370 0.96 10.85 12.18
N LEU A 371 -0.28 10.34 12.07
CA LEU A 371 -1.24 10.31 13.18
C LEU A 371 -0.80 9.35 14.29
N LEU A 372 -0.20 8.22 13.92
CA LEU A 372 0.38 7.29 14.88
C LEU A 372 1.54 7.96 15.64
N ALA A 373 2.46 8.60 14.92
CA ALA A 373 3.56 9.36 15.51
C ALA A 373 3.09 10.45 16.47
N LEU A 374 2.11 11.24 16.06
CA LEU A 374 1.50 12.27 16.90
C LEU A 374 0.86 11.67 18.16
N SER A 375 0.18 10.53 18.02
CA SER A 375 -0.47 9.86 19.16
C SER A 375 0.55 9.41 20.20
N PHE A 376 1.65 8.77 19.76
CA PHE A 376 2.74 8.39 20.64
C PHE A 376 3.40 9.61 21.30
N HIS A 377 3.59 10.71 20.57
CA HIS A 377 4.15 11.94 21.12
C HIS A 377 3.24 12.61 22.15
N VAL A 378 1.94 12.69 21.89
CA VAL A 378 0.94 13.22 22.83
C VAL A 378 0.85 12.37 24.09
N LEU A 379 0.91 11.04 23.96
CA LEU A 379 0.93 10.12 25.09
C LEU A 379 2.20 10.27 25.94
N TRP A 380 3.35 10.45 25.29
CA TRP A 380 4.61 10.76 25.99
C TRP A 380 4.52 12.07 26.78
N LEU A 381 3.86 13.10 26.23
CA LEU A 381 3.65 14.39 26.90
C LEU A 381 2.64 14.31 28.07
N ILE A 382 1.63 13.45 27.98
CA ILE A 382 0.54 13.35 28.98
C ILE A 382 0.96 12.57 30.24
N GLY A 383 2.07 11.85 30.21
CA GLY A 383 2.73 11.39 31.42
C GLY A 383 2.60 9.89 31.69
N ASP A 384 3.42 9.14 30.99
CA ASP A 384 3.91 7.87 31.50
C ASP A 384 5.40 7.79 31.09
N ARG A 385 6.22 8.45 31.90
CA ARG A 385 7.69 8.57 31.73
C ARG A 385 8.43 7.35 32.27
N ASP A 386 7.72 6.44 32.94
CA ASP A 386 8.25 5.28 33.65
C ASP A 386 7.30 4.09 33.49
N SER A 387 7.38 3.35 32.39
CA SER A 387 7.29 1.89 32.50
C SER A 387 8.02 1.24 31.33
N ASP A 388 9.12 0.58 31.67
CA ASP A 388 9.89 -0.37 30.89
C ASP A 388 9.28 -0.76 29.53
N VAL A 389 9.95 -0.29 28.48
CA VAL A 389 9.95 -0.97 27.19
C VAL A 389 10.76 -2.24 27.42
N GLY A 390 10.07 -3.32 27.76
CA GLY A 390 10.67 -4.58 28.19
C GLY A 390 11.74 -5.13 27.24
N ASP A 391 12.76 -5.72 27.86
CA ASP A 391 13.77 -6.62 27.28
C ASP A 391 13.17 -7.74 26.40
#